data_AF-A0A8J7SRA3-F1
#
_entry.id   AF-A0A8J7SRA3-F1
#
_cell.length_a   1.000
_cell.length_b   1.000
_cell.length_c   1.000
_cell.angle_alpha   90.00
_cell.angle_beta   90.00
_cell.angle_gamma   90.00
#
_symmetry.space_group_name_H-M   'P 1'
#
loop_
_entity.id
_entity.type
_entity.pdbx_description
1 polymer ?
#
loop_
_entity_poly.entity_id
_entity_poly.type
_entity_poly.pdbx_seq_one_letter_code
_entity_poly.pdbx_strand_id
1 'polypeptide(L)'
;MFSESDLNKPSWKDKYLLDSTDRGNGLTLLHYKAIDENLSIRVLDIELKGEAVHSILIVKKISNQVYESQQHLIYIPRKSYSIKKSQDVSLFDKDDYTIEAKYIYYE
;
A
#
# COMPACT_ATOMS: atom_id res chain seq x y z
N MET A 1 -12.90 -0.27 -0.12
CA MET A 1 -11.86 -0.26 -1.19
C MET A 1 -10.69 0.67 -0.82
N PHE A 2 -9.65 0.79 -1.65
CA PHE A 2 -8.58 1.80 -1.45
C PHE A 2 -9.06 3.23 -1.73
N SER A 3 -10.06 3.41 -2.60
CA SER A 3 -10.68 4.71 -2.91
C SER A 3 -11.27 5.44 -1.69
N GLU A 4 -11.59 4.70 -0.63
CA GLU A 4 -12.14 5.24 0.62
C GLU A 4 -11.04 5.55 1.66
N SER A 5 -9.78 5.21 1.36
CA SER A 5 -8.65 5.48 2.25
C SER A 5 -8.12 6.88 2.01
N ASP A 6 -8.32 7.76 2.99
CA ASP A 6 -7.73 9.11 2.98
C ASP A 6 -6.32 9.06 3.56
N LEU A 7 -5.35 8.83 2.67
CA LEU A 7 -3.93 8.68 3.02
C LEU A 7 -3.28 9.99 3.51
N ASN A 8 -3.91 11.14 3.28
CA ASN A 8 -3.33 12.46 3.53
C ASN A 8 -3.87 13.10 4.83
N LYS A 9 -4.50 12.32 5.71
CA LYS A 9 -5.03 12.83 6.98
C LYS A 9 -3.91 13.33 7.88
N PRO A 10 -3.93 14.60 8.33
CA PRO A 10 -2.90 15.14 9.23
C PRO A 10 -2.76 14.37 10.54
N SER A 11 -3.86 13.83 11.06
CA SER A 11 -3.89 13.04 12.30
C SER A 11 -3.13 11.72 12.23
N TRP A 12 -2.65 11.32 11.05
CA TRP A 12 -1.88 10.09 10.86
C TRP A 12 -0.39 10.29 11.08
N LYS A 13 0.12 11.53 11.06
CA LYS A 13 1.55 11.83 11.09
C LYS A 13 2.30 11.13 12.24
N ASP A 14 1.72 11.15 13.44
CA ASP A 14 2.34 10.56 14.64
C ASP A 14 1.89 9.11 14.90
N LYS A 15 1.21 8.49 13.93
CA LYS A 15 0.66 7.14 14.01
C LYS A 15 1.44 6.12 13.17
N TYR A 16 2.55 6.56 12.58
CA TYR A 16 3.48 5.71 11.83
C TYR A 16 4.89 5.87 12.38
N LEU A 17 5.59 4.75 12.48
CA LEU A 17 7.04 4.72 12.61
C LEU A 17 7.65 4.82 11.21
N LEU A 18 8.57 5.74 11.01
CA LEU A 18 9.35 5.89 9.78
C LEU A 18 10.75 5.31 9.97
N ASP A 19 11.14 4.43 9.06
CA ASP A 19 12.51 3.96 8.89
C ASP A 19 12.97 4.18 7.44
N SER A 20 14.27 4.23 7.21
CA SER A 20 14.85 4.36 5.88
C SER A 20 15.98 3.34 5.67
N THR A 21 15.99 2.69 4.52
CA THR A 21 17.02 1.70 4.16
C THR A 21 17.57 1.99 2.77
N ASP A 22 18.90 2.08 2.66
CA ASP A 22 19.58 2.07 1.36
C ASP A 22 19.53 0.65 0.77
N ARG A 23 18.97 0.51 -0.43
CA ARG A 23 18.83 -0.76 -1.15
C ARG A 23 19.91 -0.98 -2.21
N GLY A 24 20.86 -0.04 -2.33
CA GLY A 24 21.87 -0.03 -3.37
C GLY A 24 21.31 0.45 -4.71
N ASN A 25 22.19 0.61 -5.71
CA ASN A 25 21.84 1.11 -7.06
C ASN A 25 21.13 2.48 -7.06
N GLY A 26 21.39 3.29 -6.03
CA GLY A 26 20.76 4.60 -5.83
C GLY A 26 19.30 4.53 -5.39
N LEU A 27 18.84 3.38 -4.88
CA LEU A 27 17.49 3.20 -4.33
C LEU A 27 17.48 3.38 -2.82
N THR A 28 16.52 4.15 -2.32
CA THR A 28 16.26 4.31 -0.89
C THR A 28 14.81 3.95 -0.61
N LEU A 29 14.58 3.03 0.32
CA LEU A 29 13.24 2.68 0.80
C LEU A 29 12.92 3.54 2.03
N LEU A 30 11.80 4.26 1.98
CA LEU A 30 11.15 4.84 3.15
C LEU A 30 10.02 3.89 3.58
N HIS A 31 10.14 3.31 4.77
CA HIS A 31 9.19 2.35 5.33
C HIS A 31 8.37 3.02 6.43
N TYR A 32 7.09 3.25 6.18
CA TYR A 32 6.14 3.74 7.18
C TYR A 32 5.30 2.58 7.70
N LYS A 33 5.43 2.28 8.99
CA LYS A 33 4.67 1.21 9.66
C LYS A 33 3.70 1.78 10.69
N ALA A 34 2.43 1.44 10.57
CA ALA A 34 1.42 1.89 11.52
C ALA A 34 1.70 1.34 12.92
N ILE A 35 1.73 2.24 13.91
CA ILE A 35 1.83 1.89 15.34
C ILE A 35 0.46 1.93 16.03
N ASP A 36 -0.53 2.56 15.41
CA ASP A 36 -1.92 2.56 15.89
C ASP A 36 -2.69 1.39 15.28
N GLU A 37 -3.29 0.56 16.10
CA GLU A 37 -4.07 -0.62 15.67
C GLU A 37 -5.38 -0.24 14.96
N ASN A 38 -5.89 0.97 15.19
CA ASN A 38 -7.12 1.46 14.55
C ASN A 38 -6.92 1.87 13.08
N LEU A 39 -5.66 1.98 12.64
CA LEU A 39 -5.35 2.30 11.24
C LEU A 39 -5.37 1.04 10.38
N SER A 40 -6.22 1.08 9.36
CA SER A 40 -6.29 0.02 8.35
C SER A 40 -5.10 0.01 7.38
N ILE A 41 -4.47 1.17 7.14
CA ILE A 41 -3.23 1.23 6.34
C ILE A 41 -2.07 0.86 7.24
N ARG A 42 -1.53 -0.35 7.08
CA ARG A 42 -0.50 -0.91 7.96
C ARG A 42 0.91 -0.57 7.51
N VAL A 43 1.12 -0.52 6.20
CA VAL A 43 2.42 -0.22 5.58
C VAL A 43 2.21 0.76 4.44
N LEU A 44 3.08 1.76 4.38
CA LEU A 44 3.31 2.60 3.22
C LEU A 44 4.81 2.58 2.95
N ASP A 45 5.20 1.99 1.83
CA ASP A 45 6.57 1.91 1.37
C ASP A 45 6.72 2.82 0.17
N ILE A 46 7.71 3.72 0.22
CA ILE A 46 8.06 4.60 -0.88
C ILE A 46 9.51 4.30 -1.25
N GLU A 47 9.71 3.72 -2.43
CA GLU A 47 11.06 3.53 -2.95
C GLU A 47 11.42 4.73 -3.82
N LEU A 48 12.51 5.39 -3.48
CA LEU A 48 13.05 6.56 -4.17
C LEU A 48 14.28 6.15 -4.98
N LYS A 49 14.47 6.79 -6.14
CA LYS A 49 15.72 6.77 -6.89
C LYS A 49 16.24 8.20 -7.01
N GLY A 50 17.16 8.59 -6.12
CA GLY A 50 17.46 10.00 -5.87
C GLY A 50 16.23 10.71 -5.30
N GLU A 51 15.80 11.81 -5.93
CA GLU A 51 14.60 12.56 -5.51
C GLU A 51 13.29 12.07 -6.17
N ALA A 52 13.39 11.13 -7.12
CA ALA A 52 12.23 10.64 -7.86
C ALA A 52 11.61 9.42 -7.19
N VAL A 53 10.27 9.38 -7.11
CA VAL A 53 9.54 8.17 -6.70
C VAL A 53 9.73 7.07 -7.75
N HIS A 54 10.34 5.96 -7.33
CA HIS A 54 10.50 4.76 -8.15
C HIS A 54 9.27 3.85 -8.07
N SER A 55 8.78 3.59 -6.86
CA SER A 55 7.55 2.83 -6.62
C SER A 55 6.91 3.18 -5.29
N ILE A 56 5.62 2.90 -5.16
CA ILE A 56 4.89 2.99 -3.90
C ILE A 56 4.17 1.66 -3.67
N LEU A 57 4.32 1.09 -2.47
CA LEU A 57 3.53 -0.03 -1.99
C LEU A 57 2.68 0.41 -0.79
N ILE A 58 1.40 0.06 -0.81
CA ILE A 58 0.48 0.29 0.30
C ILE A 58 -0.14 -1.03 0.70
N VAL A 59 -0.02 -1.40 1.97
CA VAL A 59 -0.68 -2.57 2.54
C VAL A 59 -1.80 -2.11 3.46
N LYS A 60 -3.03 -2.47 3.10
CA LYS A 60 -4.23 -2.28 3.92
C LYS A 60 -4.63 -3.61 4.54
N LYS A 61 -4.88 -3.63 5.85
CA LYS A 61 -5.45 -4.77 6.56
C LYS A 61 -6.70 -4.33 7.31
N ILE A 62 -7.76 -5.12 7.20
CA ILE A 62 -8.96 -5.02 8.01
C ILE A 62 -9.18 -6.41 8.62
N SER A 63 -9.35 -6.49 9.93
CA SER A 63 -9.72 -7.71 10.62
C SER A 63 -10.82 -7.37 11.62
N ASN A 64 -11.90 -8.13 11.59
CA ASN A 64 -12.98 -8.08 12.55
C ASN A 64 -13.58 -9.48 12.71
N GLN A 65 -14.62 -9.62 13.53
CA GLN A 65 -15.23 -10.92 13.82
C GLN A 65 -15.89 -11.61 12.60
N VAL A 66 -16.21 -10.84 11.56
CA VAL A 66 -16.94 -11.32 10.38
C VAL A 66 -15.98 -11.71 9.25
N TYR A 67 -14.90 -10.95 9.04
CA TYR A 67 -13.96 -11.20 7.96
C TYR A 67 -12.57 -10.63 8.24
N GLU A 68 -11.59 -11.22 7.56
CA GLU A 68 -10.26 -10.65 7.38
C GLU A 68 -10.04 -10.27 5.92
N SER A 69 -9.48 -9.09 5.68
CA SER A 69 -9.10 -8.66 4.35
C SER A 69 -7.73 -8.01 4.35
N GLN A 70 -6.92 -8.38 3.36
CA GLN A 70 -5.65 -7.75 3.06
C GLN A 70 -5.66 -7.25 1.62
N GLN A 71 -5.26 -5.99 1.42
CA GLN A 71 -5.10 -5.41 0.10
C GLN A 71 -3.69 -4.86 -0.08
N HIS A 72 -3.11 -5.11 -1.24
CA HIS A 72 -1.80 -4.59 -1.66
C HIS A 72 -2.03 -3.71 -2.87
N LEU A 73 -1.65 -2.44 -2.78
CA LEU A 73 -1.59 -1.53 -3.92
C LEU A 73 -0.14 -1.28 -4.25
N ILE A 74 0.26 -1.56 -5.49
CA ILE A 74 1.57 -1.19 -6.02
C ILE A 74 1.36 -0.15 -7.11
N TYR A 75 2.05 0.96 -7.01
CA TYR A 75 2.05 2.03 -8.00
C TYR A 75 3.46 2.26 -8.51
N ILE A 76 3.60 2.31 -9.83
CA ILE A 76 4.86 2.61 -10.51
C ILE A 76 4.60 3.81 -11.41
N PRO A 77 5.14 5.00 -11.08
CA PRO A 77 4.91 6.22 -11.83
C PRO A 77 5.15 6.02 -13.33
N ARG A 78 4.21 6.51 -14.15
CA ARG A 78 4.27 6.44 -15.62
C ARG A 78 4.36 5.03 -16.20
N LYS A 79 4.06 3.98 -15.43
CA LYS A 79 4.04 2.60 -15.93
C LYS A 79 2.73 1.88 -15.63
N SER A 80 2.36 1.77 -14.36
CA SER A 80 1.23 0.92 -13.98
C SER A 80 0.77 1.14 -12.54
N TYR A 81 -0.40 0.59 -12.23
CA TYR A 81 -0.75 0.23 -10.86
C TYR A 81 -1.40 -1.16 -10.82
N SER A 82 -1.30 -1.82 -9.66
CA SER A 82 -2.00 -3.06 -9.39
C SER A 82 -2.60 -3.05 -7.99
N ILE A 83 -3.80 -3.61 -7.84
CA ILE A 83 -4.44 -3.86 -6.56
C ILE A 83 -4.71 -5.35 -6.45
N LYS A 84 -4.10 -6.01 -5.46
CA LYS A 84 -4.41 -7.39 -5.10
C LYS A 84 -5.18 -7.39 -3.80
N LYS A 85 -6.32 -8.07 -3.75
CA LYS A 85 -7.09 -8.29 -2.54
C LYS A 85 -7.15 -9.77 -2.24
N SER A 86 -7.00 -10.08 -0.97
CA SER A 86 -7.39 -11.36 -0.41
C SER A 86 -8.39 -11.13 0.71
N GLN A 87 -9.46 -11.91 0.73
CA GLN A 87 -10.48 -11.85 1.77
C GLN A 87 -10.87 -13.26 2.21
N ASP A 88 -10.89 -13.43 3.53
CA ASP A 88 -11.36 -14.62 4.21
C ASP A 88 -12.60 -14.23 5.04
N VAL A 89 -13.69 -14.94 4.87
CA VAL A 89 -14.95 -14.68 5.57
C VAL A 89 -15.31 -15.95 6.32
N SER A 90 -15.61 -15.84 7.62
CA SER A 90 -15.72 -16.97 8.56
C SER A 90 -16.70 -18.10 8.17
N LEU A 91 -17.49 -17.94 7.11
CA LEU A 91 -18.53 -18.87 6.65
C LEU A 91 -18.58 -19.04 5.10
N PHE A 92 -17.67 -18.42 4.35
CA PHE A 92 -17.67 -18.49 2.89
C PHE A 92 -16.26 -18.81 2.37
N ASP A 93 -16.19 -19.27 1.13
CA ASP A 93 -14.91 -19.48 0.48
C ASP A 93 -14.14 -18.17 0.33
N LYS A 94 -12.82 -18.32 0.32
CA LYS A 94 -11.88 -17.23 0.12
C LYS A 94 -12.15 -16.51 -1.21
N ASP A 95 -12.22 -15.18 -1.16
CA ASP A 95 -12.39 -14.32 -2.33
C ASP A 95 -11.12 -13.50 -2.59
N ASP A 96 -10.45 -13.83 -3.68
CA ASP A 96 -9.21 -13.18 -4.12
C ASP A 96 -9.44 -12.50 -5.48
N TYR A 97 -9.04 -11.25 -5.61
CA TYR A 97 -9.03 -10.56 -6.91
C TYR A 97 -7.76 -9.77 -7.15
N THR A 98 -7.49 -9.53 -8.43
CA THR A 98 -6.41 -8.66 -8.89
C THR A 98 -6.93 -7.69 -9.94
N ILE A 99 -6.61 -6.41 -9.76
CA ILE A 99 -6.84 -5.33 -10.74
C ILE A 99 -5.47 -4.86 -11.20
N GLU A 100 -5.25 -4.76 -12.51
CA GLU A 100 -4.02 -4.24 -13.08
C GLU A 100 -4.34 -3.22 -14.17
N ALA A 101 -3.57 -2.14 -14.20
CA ALA A 101 -3.64 -1.14 -15.25
C ALA A 101 -2.24 -0.73 -15.68
N LYS A 102 -2.07 -0.51 -16.98
CA LYS A 102 -0.83 -0.01 -17.59
C LYS A 102 -1.10 1.33 -18.25
N TYR A 103 -0.19 2.28 -18.06
CA TYR A 103 -0.24 3.58 -18.72
C TYR A 103 0.47 3.51 -20.06
N ILE A 104 -0.21 3.93 -21.12
CA ILE A 104 0.34 4.03 -22.48
C ILE A 104 0.39 5.53 -22.80
N TYR A 105 1.58 6.04 -23.10
CA TYR A 105 1.78 7.42 -23.51
C TYR A 105 2.05 7.43 -25.01
N TYR A 106 1.35 8.31 -25.74
CA TYR A 106 1.64 8.63 -27.13
C TYR A 106 2.38 9.96 -27.16
N GLU A 107 3.44 10.05 -27.96
CA GLU A 107 4.22 11.27 -28.19
C GLU A 107 3.49 12.23 -29.13
#